data_AF-A0A3R7AQL5-F1
#
_entry.id   AF-A0A3R7AQL5-F1
#
_cell.length_a   1.000
_cell.length_b   1.000
_cell.length_c   1.000
_cell.angle_alpha   90.00
_cell.angle_beta   90.00
_cell.angle_gamma   90.00
#
_symmetry.space_group_name_H-M   'P 1'
#
loop_
_entity.id
_entity.type
_entity.pdbx_description
1 polymer ?
#
loop_
_entity_poly.entity_id
_entity_poly.type
_entity_poly.pdbx_seq_one_letter_code
_entity_poly.pdbx_strand_id
1 'polypeptide(L)'
;MKDLRRQELAVTSSHMLQFLRADHTDWIENYKSTRKTGYKSLLRLLKHFADRYGFSKQRICRQKKTQEDLVATRLEFGRYFHDKYPG
;
A
#
# COMPACT_ATOMS: atom_id res chain seq x y z
N MET A 1 2.59 -6.36 3.12
CA MET A 1 1.85 -5.08 2.88
C MET A 1 2.80 -3.88 2.71
N LYS A 2 3.79 -3.67 3.60
CA LYS A 2 4.80 -2.62 3.42
C LYS A 2 5.67 -2.86 2.17
N ASP A 3 6.05 -4.10 1.89
CA ASP A 3 6.87 -4.45 0.73
C ASP A 3 6.14 -4.25 -0.61
N LEU A 4 4.85 -4.58 -0.66
CA LEU A 4 4.00 -4.31 -1.83
C LEU A 4 3.94 -2.81 -2.15
N ARG A 5 3.80 -1.95 -1.13
CA ARG A 5 3.87 -0.50 -1.32
C ARG A 5 5.26 -0.05 -1.79
N ARG A 6 6.33 -0.64 -1.24
CA ARG A 6 7.72 -0.34 -1.63
C ARG A 6 8.02 -0.74 -3.07
N GLN A 7 7.34 -1.76 -3.58
CA GLN A 7 7.38 -2.23 -4.96
C GLN A 7 6.33 -1.53 -5.85
N GLU A 8 5.70 -0.45 -5.37
CA GLU A 8 4.65 0.30 -6.09
C GLU A 8 3.41 -0.51 -6.48
N LEU A 9 3.19 -1.68 -5.86
CA LEU A 9 2.03 -2.51 -6.11
C LEU A 9 0.79 -1.94 -5.41
N ALA A 10 -0.34 -1.97 -6.12
CA ALA A 10 -1.61 -1.46 -5.60
C ALA A 10 -2.11 -2.30 -4.42
N VAL A 11 -2.05 -1.74 -3.22
CA VAL A 11 -2.65 -2.35 -2.02
C VAL A 11 -4.16 -2.13 -2.05
N THR A 12 -4.89 -3.16 -2.47
CA THR A 12 -6.35 -3.16 -2.57
C THR A 12 -6.96 -4.12 -1.56
N SER A 13 -8.27 -3.99 -1.29
CA SER A 13 -9.03 -4.97 -0.51
C SER A 13 -8.92 -6.38 -1.08
N SER A 14 -8.68 -6.53 -2.38
CA SER A 14 -8.43 -7.83 -3.04
C SER A 14 -7.14 -8.48 -2.54
N HIS A 15 -6.03 -7.74 -2.47
CA HIS A 15 -4.77 -8.27 -1.95
C HIS A 15 -4.86 -8.65 -0.47
N MET A 16 -5.56 -7.85 0.34
CA MET A 16 -5.79 -8.20 1.75
C MET A 16 -6.63 -9.47 1.89
N LEU A 17 -7.63 -9.63 1.03
CA LEU A 17 -8.47 -10.83 1.02
C LEU A 17 -7.68 -12.07 0.58
N GLN A 18 -6.81 -11.95 -0.42
CA GLN A 18 -5.93 -13.04 -0.84
C GLN A 18 -4.99 -13.46 0.29
N PHE A 19 -4.39 -12.50 1.00
CA PHE A 19 -3.56 -12.79 2.18
C PHE A 19 -4.37 -13.54 3.26
N LEU A 20 -5.57 -13.07 3.58
CA LEU A 20 -6.41 -13.72 4.58
C LEU A 20 -6.89 -15.11 4.14
N ARG A 21 -7.06 -15.37 2.84
CA ARG A 21 -7.42 -16.69 2.33
C ARG A 21 -6.31 -17.73 2.40
N ALA A 22 -5.05 -17.30 2.54
CA ALA A 22 -3.94 -18.23 2.67
C ALA A 22 -4.04 -19.02 3.98
N ASP A 23 -4.22 -18.31 5.11
CA ASP A 23 -4.09 -18.91 6.45
C ASP A 23 -5.28 -18.63 7.39
N HIS A 24 -6.28 -17.86 6.96
CA HIS A 24 -7.37 -17.38 7.82
C HIS A 24 -8.77 -17.61 7.23
N THR A 25 -8.93 -18.65 6.41
CA THR A 25 -10.21 -18.95 5.75
C THR A 25 -11.34 -19.21 6.74
N ASP A 26 -11.10 -19.94 7.83
CA ASP A 26 -12.11 -20.20 8.86
C ASP A 26 -12.60 -18.90 9.52
N TRP A 27 -11.68 -17.97 9.78
CA TRP A 27 -12.01 -16.65 10.31
C TRP A 27 -12.86 -15.86 9.32
N ILE A 28 -12.56 -15.92 8.02
CA ILE A 28 -13.35 -15.26 6.98
C ILE A 28 -14.79 -15.81 6.96
N GLU A 29 -14.97 -17.13 6.99
CA GLU A 29 -16.28 -17.75 6.97
C GLU A 29 -17.10 -17.40 8.21
N ASN A 30 -16.50 -17.51 9.40
CA ASN A 30 -17.14 -17.12 10.66
C ASN A 30 -17.49 -15.62 10.71
N TYR A 31 -16.61 -14.76 10.20
CA TYR A 31 -16.89 -13.33 10.15
C TYR A 31 -18.06 -13.04 9.19
N LYS A 32 -18.16 -13.74 8.06
CA LYS A 32 -19.29 -13.55 7.13
C LYS A 32 -20.61 -14.06 7.71
N SER A 33 -20.60 -15.19 8.41
CA SER A 33 -21.83 -15.78 8.99
C SER A 33 -22.44 -14.90 10.08
N THR A 34 -21.61 -14.19 10.84
CA THR A 34 -22.05 -13.34 11.96
C THR A 34 -22.55 -11.95 11.53
N ARG A 35 -22.51 -11.60 10.23
CA ARG A 35 -22.85 -10.26 9.73
C ARG A 35 -24.05 -10.31 8.81
N LYS A 36 -25.02 -9.40 9.01
CA LYS A 36 -26.24 -9.26 8.18
C LYS A 36 -25.98 -9.14 6.68
N THR A 37 -24.82 -8.58 6.29
CA THR A 37 -24.44 -8.43 4.87
C THR A 37 -23.17 -9.21 4.51
N GLY A 38 -22.77 -10.20 5.33
CA GLY A 38 -21.68 -11.14 5.13
C GLY A 38 -20.46 -10.56 4.41
N TYR A 39 -20.26 -10.97 3.16
CA TYR A 39 -19.13 -10.56 2.32
C TYR A 39 -19.02 -9.03 2.11
N LYS A 40 -20.15 -8.31 1.98
CA LYS A 40 -20.12 -6.83 1.87
C LYS A 40 -19.58 -6.20 3.14
N SER A 41 -19.91 -6.75 4.32
CA SER A 41 -19.36 -6.29 5.59
C SER A 41 -17.86 -6.56 5.72
N LEU A 42 -17.38 -7.68 5.17
CA LEU A 42 -15.94 -7.98 5.09
C LEU A 42 -15.20 -6.98 4.20
N LEU A 43 -15.71 -6.66 3.01
CA LEU A 43 -15.08 -5.69 2.13
C LEU A 43 -14.99 -4.28 2.77
N ARG A 44 -16.04 -3.86 3.49
CA ARG A 44 -15.99 -2.60 4.25
C ARG A 44 -14.94 -2.64 5.36
N LEU A 45 -14.83 -3.74 6.10
CA LEU A 45 -13.81 -3.91 7.14
C LEU A 45 -12.41 -3.72 6.55
N LEU A 46 -12.11 -4.41 5.44
CA LEU A 46 -10.81 -4.31 4.78
C LEU A 46 -10.53 -2.91 4.26
N LYS A 47 -11.56 -2.22 3.73
CA LYS A 47 -11.44 -0.82 3.32
C LYS A 47 -11.12 0.10 4.50
N HIS A 48 -11.85 -0.03 5.61
CA HIS A 48 -11.59 0.77 6.81
C HIS A 48 -10.21 0.50 7.42
N PHE A 49 -9.77 -0.77 7.41
CA PHE A 49 -8.41 -1.12 7.80
C PHE A 49 -7.39 -0.42 6.89
N ALA A 50 -7.62 -0.45 5.57
CA ALA A 50 -6.76 0.21 4.61
C ALA A 50 -6.66 1.72 4.89
N ASP A 51 -7.80 2.38 5.06
CA ASP A 51 -7.89 3.82 5.32
C ASP A 51 -7.22 4.19 6.66
N ARG A 52 -7.49 3.43 7.73
CA ARG A 52 -6.93 3.68 9.08
C ARG A 52 -5.41 3.64 9.11
N TYR A 53 -4.81 2.69 8.41
CA TYR A 53 -3.35 2.49 8.41
C TYR A 53 -2.68 3.14 7.19
N GLY A 54 -3.39 4.06 6.52
CA GLY A 54 -2.86 4.84 5.41
C GLY A 54 -2.56 4.01 4.15
N PHE A 55 -3.04 2.77 4.04
CA PHE A 55 -3.07 1.97 2.81
C PHE A 55 -4.10 2.53 1.83
N SER A 56 -3.92 3.79 1.43
CA SER A 56 -4.69 4.41 0.38
C SER A 56 -4.15 3.99 -0.99
N LYS A 57 -5.04 3.96 -1.98
CA LYS A 57 -4.62 3.97 -3.38
C LYS A 57 -3.80 5.25 -3.58
N GLN A 58 -2.57 5.12 -4.08
CA GLN A 58 -1.77 6.28 -4.42
C GLN A 58 -2.60 7.13 -5.40
N ARG A 59 -2.96 8.35 -4.99
CA ARG A 59 -3.68 9.28 -5.88
C ARG A 59 -2.85 9.43 -7.14
N ILE A 60 -3.48 9.34 -8.31
CA ILE A 60 -2.82 9.65 -9.57
C ILE A 60 -2.39 11.10 -9.47
N CYS A 61 -1.11 11.31 -9.18
CA CYS A 61 -0.48 12.60 -9.31
C CYS A 61 0.01 12.67 -10.75
N ARG A 62 -0.40 13.70 -11.50
CA ARG A 62 0.02 13.89 -12.90
C ARG A 62 1.54 14.06 -13.06
N GLN A 63 2.28 14.18 -11.96
CA GLN A 63 3.72 14.41 -11.90
C GLN A 63 4.47 13.27 -11.18
N LYS A 64 4.00 12.02 -11.25
CA LYS A 64 4.79 10.90 -10.71
C LYS A 64 6.08 10.77 -11.51
N LYS A 65 7.21 11.09 -10.87
CA LYS A 65 8.55 10.67 -11.27
C LYS A 65 8.69 9.17 -11.00
N THR A 66 9.43 8.44 -11.85
CA THR A 66 9.71 7.02 -11.60
C THR A 66 10.63 6.86 -10.39
N GLN A 67 10.71 5.65 -9.84
CA GLN A 67 11.67 5.36 -8.77
C GLN A 67 13.12 5.61 -9.23
N GLU A 68 13.41 5.36 -10.51
CA GLU A 68 14.71 5.67 -11.12
C GLU A 68 14.96 7.18 -11.15
N ASP A 69 13.98 7.99 -11.56
CA ASP A 69 14.06 9.45 -11.57
C ASP A 69 14.32 10.01 -10.17
N LEU A 70 13.69 9.42 -9.14
CA LEU A 70 13.89 9.81 -7.75
C LEU A 70 15.30 9.47 -7.26
N VAL A 71 15.82 8.29 -7.61
CA VAL A 71 17.19 7.88 -7.29
C VAL A 71 18.20 8.79 -8.00
N ALA A 72 17.99 9.08 -9.28
CA ALA A 72 18.82 9.99 -10.05
C ALA A 72 18.85 11.39 -9.43
N THR A 73 17.67 11.94 -9.10
CA THR A 73 17.54 13.24 -8.43
C THR A 73 18.30 13.26 -7.10
N ARG A 74 18.20 12.19 -6.30
CA ARG A 74 18.92 12.08 -5.00
C ARG A 74 20.43 12.07 -5.19
N LEU A 75 20.94 11.32 -6.16
CA LEU A 75 22.36 11.22 -6.46
C LEU A 75 22.91 12.56 -6.96
N GLU A 76 22.18 13.23 -7.84
CA GLU A 76 22.54 14.54 -8.38
C GLU A 76 22.61 15.60 -7.28
N PHE A 77 21.58 15.66 -6.43
CA PHE A 77 21.61 16.56 -5.27
C PHE A 77 22.78 16.25 -4.32
N GLY A 78 23.05 14.97 -4.06
CA GLY A 78 24.19 14.57 -3.22
C GLY A 78 25.52 15.07 -3.76
N ARG A 79 25.77 14.92 -5.07
CA ARG A 79 26.96 15.46 -5.73
C ARG A 79 27.04 16.98 -5.61
N TYR A 80 25.95 17.67 -5.93
CA TYR A 80 25.87 19.12 -5.83
C TYR A 80 26.16 19.64 -4.41
N PHE A 81 25.58 18.99 -3.40
CA PHE A 81 25.76 19.37 -2.01
C PHE A 81 27.22 19.22 -1.57
N HIS A 82 27.85 18.09 -1.89
CA HIS A 82 29.25 17.85 -1.54
C HIS A 82 30.22 18.78 -2.28
N ASP A 83 29.92 19.13 -3.53
CA ASP A 83 30.72 20.08 -4.32
C ASP A 83 30.60 21.52 -3.79
N LYS A 84 29.39 21.94 -3.42
CA LYS A 84 29.11 23.30 -2.94
C LYS A 84 29.54 23.55 -1.49
N TYR A 85 29.53 22.51 -0.66
CA TYR A 85 29.88 22.59 0.75
C TYR A 85 31.02 21.61 1.07
N PRO A 86 32.25 21.87 0.57
CA PRO A 86 33.42 21.13 1.01
C PRO A 86 33.69 21.45 2.49
N GLY A 87 34.06 20.42 3.25
CA GLY A 87 34.33 20.53 4.69
C GLY A 87 35.56 21.36 5.03
#